data_AF-A0A5C5VKC6-F1
#
_entry.id   AF-A0A5C5VKC6-F1
#
_cell.length_a   1.000
_cell.length_b   1.000
_cell.length_c   1.000
_cell.angle_alpha   90.00
_cell.angle_beta   90.00
_cell.angle_gamma   90.00
#
_symmetry.space_group_name_H-M   'P 1'
#
loop_
_entity.id
_entity.type
_entity.pdbx_description
1 polymer ?
#
loop_
_entity_poly.entity_id
_entity_poly.type
_entity_poly.pdbx_seq_one_letter_code
_entity_poly.pdbx_strand_id
1 'polypeptide(L)'
;MTPARLFVPVLIALLGAPCLGQDLIAKVNGRLNGQPDPVDLLRKSAAAFEAAPQSTFSIVNSIDIVAGEREDTQQQVFSIKTAKGDKYQFELVKPANEFWVRSDGKRTMTYVLPYDQYSVEDTAGGIGEFASSPLAGQLGNGFGPLLLSLLDPETTDVVIEDITGAEYLGEEQEGEQTLHHARYVAGGMTWDAWFLTGDSPRLVRVKPDLEEVSKKAPQAKQFDNFSFQMKFEIKNYDPKPGLPADAFAMKAPEGAWEVEYALMAPTPPNELLGKKAPLFDALDTAGQPIDLGALVGKKVIIFDFWATWCGPCVQAMPIIDKVADEYAAKGVVLYAVNQGEEAAAVTNFLASKEFDVNVAMDVDGQAGARYAIEGLPTTVIIGLDGRVQVVHVGLAPSLEETLREDLDLLLAGKNLAAEKIDEWSKRFPDQPVGGKRAAAAAE
;
A
#
# COMPACT_ATOMS: atom_id res chain seq x y z
N MET A 1 0.97 -35.96 10.46
CA MET A 1 -0.43 -35.88 10.01
C MET A 1 -0.67 -34.45 9.61
N THR A 2 -0.74 -34.21 8.32
CA THR A 2 -0.65 -32.90 7.66
C THR A 2 -1.99 -32.17 7.70
N PRO A 3 -2.02 -30.86 8.02
CA PRO A 3 -3.06 -29.97 7.54
C PRO A 3 -2.40 -28.80 6.82
N ALA A 4 -2.14 -28.94 5.52
CA ALA A 4 -1.68 -27.86 4.65
C ALA A 4 -2.45 -27.96 3.33
N ARG A 5 -3.74 -27.60 3.38
CA ARG A 5 -4.64 -27.39 2.23
C ARG A 5 -5.80 -26.51 2.68
N LEU A 6 -5.53 -25.25 2.92
CA LEU A 6 -6.52 -24.18 3.08
C LEU A 6 -5.71 -22.88 3.07
N PHE A 7 -5.63 -22.20 1.92
CA PHE A 7 -5.39 -20.74 1.76
C PHE A 7 -5.15 -20.45 0.27
N VAL A 8 -6.15 -20.74 -0.56
CA VAL A 8 -6.27 -20.26 -1.96
C VAL A 8 -7.64 -19.61 -2.27
N PRO A 9 -8.73 -19.67 -1.46
CA PRO A 9 -9.95 -18.95 -1.81
C PRO A 9 -10.15 -17.71 -0.94
N VAL A 10 -9.56 -16.56 -1.32
CA VAL A 10 -10.07 -15.24 -0.88
C VAL A 10 -10.27 -14.26 -2.06
N LEU A 11 -9.74 -14.55 -3.26
CA LEU A 11 -10.08 -13.75 -4.45
C LEU A 11 -11.32 -14.27 -5.24
N ILE A 12 -11.90 -15.42 -4.85
CA ILE A 12 -12.99 -16.11 -5.58
C ILE A 12 -14.36 -15.99 -4.86
N ALA A 13 -14.63 -14.92 -4.12
CA ALA A 13 -15.90 -14.76 -3.39
C ALA A 13 -16.95 -13.85 -4.07
N LEU A 14 -16.70 -13.30 -5.27
CA LEU A 14 -17.67 -12.40 -5.93
C LEU A 14 -18.22 -12.87 -7.29
N LEU A 15 -17.73 -13.97 -7.87
CA LEU A 15 -18.26 -14.45 -9.15
C LEU A 15 -18.33 -15.98 -9.13
N GLY A 16 -19.52 -16.51 -8.85
CA GLY A 16 -19.78 -17.93 -8.94
C GLY A 16 -19.84 -18.39 -10.40
N ALA A 17 -18.99 -19.34 -10.78
CA ALA A 17 -19.21 -20.24 -11.91
C ALA A 17 -18.32 -21.49 -11.80
N PRO A 18 -18.72 -22.65 -12.37
CA PRO A 18 -18.25 -23.97 -11.97
C PRO A 18 -17.03 -24.45 -12.76
N CYS A 19 -16.31 -25.40 -12.16
CA CYS A 19 -15.22 -26.17 -12.74
C CYS A 19 -15.60 -26.78 -14.10
N LEU A 20 -14.79 -26.56 -15.13
CA LEU A 20 -14.73 -27.40 -16.33
C LEU A 20 -13.26 -27.68 -16.66
N GLY A 21 -12.90 -28.96 -16.61
CA GLY A 21 -11.54 -29.44 -16.78
C GLY A 21 -11.08 -29.58 -18.22
N GLN A 22 -9.75 -29.62 -18.36
CA GLN A 22 -8.90 -30.36 -19.32
C GLN A 22 -9.15 -30.27 -20.85
N ASP A 23 -10.18 -29.61 -21.36
CA ASP A 23 -10.43 -29.50 -22.82
C ASP A 23 -10.21 -28.09 -23.40
N LEU A 24 -9.56 -27.17 -22.67
CA LEU A 24 -9.36 -25.77 -23.09
C LEU A 24 -8.03 -25.49 -23.82
N ILE A 25 -7.21 -26.51 -24.15
CA ILE A 25 -5.93 -26.29 -24.86
C ILE A 25 -6.14 -25.97 -26.36
N ALA A 26 -7.34 -26.17 -26.90
CA ALA A 26 -7.60 -26.06 -28.35
C ALA A 26 -8.18 -24.72 -28.85
N LYS A 27 -8.46 -23.73 -27.97
CA LYS A 27 -9.07 -22.44 -28.38
C LYS A 27 -8.17 -21.19 -28.26
N VAL A 28 -6.86 -21.37 -28.06
CA VAL A 28 -5.88 -20.27 -27.98
C VAL A 28 -5.20 -19.94 -29.33
N ASN A 29 -5.38 -20.74 -30.38
CA ASN A 29 -4.52 -20.65 -31.56
C ASN A 29 -5.14 -19.89 -32.75
N GLY A 30 -4.99 -18.57 -32.74
CA GLY A 30 -4.77 -17.80 -33.97
C GLY A 30 -3.29 -17.88 -34.37
N ARG A 31 -2.76 -19.07 -34.68
CA ARG A 31 -1.37 -19.22 -35.13
C ARG A 31 -1.22 -18.60 -36.53
N LEU A 32 -0.64 -17.41 -36.62
CA LEU A 32 0.00 -16.94 -37.85
C LEU A 32 1.42 -17.52 -37.89
N ASN A 33 1.77 -18.20 -38.97
CA ASN A 33 3.05 -18.89 -39.12
C ASN A 33 4.24 -17.96 -38.84
N GLY A 34 5.09 -18.34 -37.87
CA GLY A 34 6.35 -17.66 -37.55
C GLY A 34 6.31 -16.66 -36.39
N GLN A 35 5.14 -16.35 -35.83
CA GLN A 35 5.03 -15.51 -34.63
C GLN A 35 5.38 -16.29 -33.35
N PRO A 36 5.99 -15.65 -32.34
CA PRO A 36 6.18 -16.25 -31.02
C PRO A 36 4.85 -16.68 -30.39
N ASP A 37 4.85 -17.82 -29.72
CA ASP A 37 3.72 -18.26 -28.89
C ASP A 37 3.75 -17.48 -27.56
N PRO A 38 2.69 -16.72 -27.20
CA PRO A 38 2.62 -15.98 -25.94
C PRO A 38 2.91 -16.83 -24.71
N VAL A 39 2.40 -18.06 -24.65
CA VAL A 39 2.61 -18.93 -23.49
C VAL A 39 4.08 -19.37 -23.40
N ASP A 40 4.72 -19.61 -24.54
CA ASP A 40 6.16 -19.90 -24.57
C ASP A 40 7.01 -18.69 -24.17
N LEU A 41 6.56 -17.45 -24.43
CA LEU A 41 7.27 -16.25 -23.97
C LEU A 41 7.34 -16.19 -22.44
N LEU A 42 6.23 -16.50 -21.75
CA LEU A 42 6.18 -16.59 -20.29
C LEU A 42 7.14 -17.66 -19.76
N ARG A 43 7.04 -18.90 -20.28
CA ARG A 43 7.89 -20.01 -19.84
C ARG A 43 9.37 -19.75 -20.06
N LYS A 44 9.75 -19.25 -21.25
CA LYS A 44 11.14 -18.95 -21.59
C LYS A 44 11.71 -17.84 -20.71
N SER A 45 10.89 -16.83 -20.41
CA SER A 45 11.26 -15.76 -19.48
C SER A 45 11.55 -16.30 -18.08
N ALA A 46 10.62 -17.03 -17.49
CA ALA A 46 10.78 -17.58 -16.14
C ALA A 46 11.99 -18.52 -16.05
N ALA A 47 12.18 -19.38 -17.06
CA ALA A 47 13.35 -20.25 -17.15
C ALA A 47 14.68 -19.48 -17.24
N ALA A 48 14.70 -18.29 -17.86
CA ALA A 48 15.91 -17.47 -17.93
C ALA A 48 16.25 -16.82 -16.59
N PHE A 49 15.25 -16.44 -15.79
CA PHE A 49 15.46 -15.97 -14.42
C PHE A 49 16.00 -17.09 -13.53
N GLU A 50 15.44 -18.31 -13.62
CA GLU A 50 15.90 -19.48 -12.85
C GLU A 50 17.32 -19.93 -13.26
N ALA A 51 17.63 -19.88 -14.56
CA ALA A 51 18.94 -20.30 -15.07
C ALA A 51 20.10 -19.41 -14.61
N ALA A 52 19.81 -18.17 -14.20
CA ALA A 52 20.83 -17.25 -13.69
C ALA A 52 21.41 -17.78 -12.37
N PRO A 53 22.74 -17.96 -12.24
CA PRO A 53 23.35 -18.41 -10.99
C PRO A 53 23.12 -17.43 -9.82
N GLN A 54 22.99 -16.16 -10.17
CA GLN A 54 22.66 -15.02 -9.33
C GLN A 54 22.05 -13.94 -10.22
N SER A 55 21.19 -13.09 -9.72
CA SER A 55 20.74 -11.94 -10.50
C SER A 55 20.52 -10.70 -9.64
N THR A 56 20.60 -9.53 -10.28
CA THR A 56 20.09 -8.27 -9.72
C THR A 56 19.18 -7.61 -10.73
N PHE A 57 18.09 -7.01 -10.26
CA PHE A 57 17.20 -6.18 -11.07
C PHE A 57 16.37 -5.27 -10.18
N SER A 58 15.60 -4.38 -10.80
CA SER A 58 14.61 -3.57 -10.11
C SER A 58 13.24 -3.78 -10.72
N ILE A 59 12.20 -3.80 -9.89
CA ILE A 59 10.81 -3.67 -10.35
C ILE A 59 10.37 -2.25 -10.06
N VAL A 60 10.07 -1.50 -11.12
CA VAL A 60 9.46 -0.16 -11.03
C VAL A 60 7.97 -0.32 -11.27
N ASN A 61 7.19 -0.17 -10.21
CA ASN A 61 5.75 -0.01 -10.30
C ASN A 61 5.43 1.47 -10.48
N SER A 62 4.74 1.83 -11.55
CA SER A 62 4.23 3.20 -11.77
C SER A 62 2.71 3.18 -11.84
N ILE A 63 2.08 4.12 -11.14
CA ILE A 63 0.64 4.38 -11.18
C ILE A 63 0.45 5.80 -11.69
N ASP A 64 -0.10 5.92 -12.89
CA ASP A 64 -0.51 7.19 -13.47
C ASP A 64 -1.97 7.42 -13.10
N ILE A 65 -2.27 8.48 -12.34
CA ILE A 65 -3.60 8.82 -11.85
C ILE A 65 -4.02 10.12 -12.50
N VAL A 66 -5.21 10.11 -13.11
CA VAL A 66 -5.88 11.30 -13.62
C VAL A 66 -7.12 11.53 -12.78
N ALA A 67 -7.28 12.72 -12.23
CA ALA A 67 -8.41 13.13 -11.40
C ALA A 67 -8.78 14.59 -11.69
N GLY A 68 -9.76 14.80 -12.57
CA GLY A 68 -10.11 16.11 -13.09
C GLY A 68 -8.96 16.70 -13.90
N GLU A 69 -8.46 17.86 -13.49
CA GLU A 69 -7.29 18.52 -14.09
C GLU A 69 -5.94 18.03 -13.53
N ARG A 70 -5.96 17.22 -12.45
CA ARG A 70 -4.74 16.70 -11.84
C ARG A 70 -4.29 15.43 -12.56
N GLU A 71 -3.03 15.44 -12.98
CA GLU A 71 -2.29 14.25 -13.41
C GLU A 71 -1.13 14.03 -12.43
N ASP A 72 -1.02 12.82 -11.89
CA ASP A 72 0.00 12.45 -10.91
C ASP A 72 0.55 11.07 -11.24
N THR A 73 1.87 10.90 -11.16
CA THR A 73 2.53 9.61 -11.36
C THR A 73 3.21 9.21 -10.06
N GLN A 74 2.67 8.19 -9.42
CA GLN A 74 3.25 7.60 -8.23
C GLN A 74 4.15 6.42 -8.61
N GLN A 75 5.26 6.25 -7.90
CA GLN A 75 6.19 5.16 -8.19
C GLN A 75 6.63 4.45 -6.93
N GLN A 76 6.58 3.11 -6.99
CA GLN A 76 7.30 2.24 -6.08
C GLN A 76 8.45 1.56 -6.81
N VAL A 77 9.63 1.55 -6.22
CA VAL A 77 10.80 0.89 -6.81
C VAL A 77 11.29 -0.16 -5.83
N PHE A 78 11.37 -1.39 -6.28
CA PHE A 78 11.91 -2.52 -5.54
C PHE A 78 13.27 -2.90 -6.10
N SER A 79 14.28 -3.04 -5.26
CA SER A 79 15.56 -3.67 -5.60
C SER A 79 15.50 -5.15 -5.26
N ILE A 80 15.89 -5.99 -6.21
CA ILE A 80 15.80 -7.45 -6.08
C ILE A 80 17.16 -8.06 -6.38
N LYS A 81 17.56 -9.01 -5.54
CA LYS A 81 18.70 -9.89 -5.78
C LYS A 81 18.23 -11.32 -5.62
N THR A 82 18.72 -12.23 -6.45
CA THR A 82 18.49 -13.67 -6.32
C THR A 82 19.80 -14.44 -6.44
N ALA A 83 19.86 -15.64 -5.87
CA ALA A 83 20.92 -16.61 -6.11
C ALA A 83 20.39 -18.04 -5.91
N LYS A 84 21.09 -19.03 -6.46
CA LYS A 84 20.72 -20.45 -6.31
C LYS A 84 20.54 -20.87 -4.85
N GLY A 85 19.66 -21.86 -4.66
CA GLY A 85 19.29 -22.38 -3.35
C GLY A 85 18.36 -21.42 -2.62
N ASP A 86 17.37 -20.88 -3.33
CA ASP A 86 16.26 -20.10 -2.76
C ASP A 86 16.66 -18.84 -2.00
N LYS A 87 17.79 -18.25 -2.38
CA LYS A 87 18.29 -17.00 -1.80
C LYS A 87 17.74 -15.82 -2.55
N TYR A 88 17.16 -14.87 -1.82
CA TYR A 88 16.71 -13.62 -2.39
C TYR A 88 16.80 -12.45 -1.39
N GLN A 89 16.91 -11.25 -1.94
CA GLN A 89 16.70 -9.99 -1.22
C GLN A 89 15.66 -9.20 -2.01
N PHE A 90 14.67 -8.65 -1.32
CA PHE A 90 13.64 -7.78 -1.86
C PHE A 90 13.55 -6.55 -0.98
N GLU A 91 13.76 -5.36 -1.53
CA GLU A 91 13.85 -4.11 -0.77
C GLU A 91 13.08 -2.99 -1.44
N LEU A 92 12.18 -2.33 -0.71
CA LEU A 92 11.48 -1.14 -1.18
C LEU A 92 12.42 0.07 -1.06
N VAL A 93 12.91 0.56 -2.20
CA VAL A 93 13.87 1.68 -2.27
C VAL A 93 13.22 3.02 -2.62
N LYS A 94 11.99 3.02 -3.13
CA LYS A 94 11.17 4.23 -3.34
C LYS A 94 9.71 3.91 -3.01
N PRO A 95 9.04 4.61 -2.07
CA PRO A 95 9.67 5.48 -1.08
C PRO A 95 10.76 4.70 -0.33
N ALA A 96 11.85 5.37 0.00
CA ALA A 96 12.99 4.69 0.61
C ALA A 96 12.60 4.17 1.99
N ASN A 97 13.27 3.10 2.42
CA ASN A 97 13.36 2.78 3.84
C ASN A 97 12.01 2.38 4.48
N GLU A 98 11.18 1.63 3.76
CA GLU A 98 9.89 1.14 4.30
C GLU A 98 10.01 -0.29 4.84
N PHE A 99 10.50 -1.22 4.04
CA PHE A 99 10.75 -2.60 4.48
C PHE A 99 11.72 -3.33 3.55
N TRP A 100 12.29 -4.43 4.04
CA TRP A 100 12.97 -5.41 3.20
C TRP A 100 12.69 -6.84 3.66
N VAL A 101 12.86 -7.78 2.74
CA VAL A 101 12.76 -9.24 2.93
C VAL A 101 14.05 -9.88 2.43
N ARG A 102 14.62 -10.79 3.20
CA ARG A 102 15.82 -11.55 2.84
C ARG A 102 15.64 -13.02 3.15
N SER A 103 16.06 -13.89 2.26
CA SER A 103 16.14 -15.33 2.49
C SER A 103 17.56 -15.84 2.28
N ASP A 104 18.02 -16.70 3.20
CA ASP A 104 19.27 -17.45 3.07
C ASP A 104 19.10 -18.83 2.42
N GLY A 105 17.88 -19.14 1.97
CA GLY A 105 17.49 -20.44 1.40
C GLY A 105 16.96 -21.44 2.44
N LYS A 106 16.96 -21.09 3.72
CA LYS A 106 16.41 -21.92 4.80
C LYS A 106 15.39 -21.17 5.64
N ARG A 107 15.64 -19.87 5.83
CA ARG A 107 14.78 -18.98 6.58
C ARG A 107 14.62 -17.68 5.81
N THR A 108 13.52 -17.00 6.09
CA THR A 108 13.22 -15.67 5.58
C THR A 108 13.14 -14.71 6.76
N MET A 109 13.79 -13.56 6.64
CA MET A 109 13.64 -12.45 7.56
C MET A 109 12.97 -11.28 6.85
N THR A 110 11.89 -10.79 7.46
CA THR A 110 11.19 -9.57 7.05
C THR A 110 11.48 -8.49 8.09
N TYR A 111 11.76 -7.28 7.65
CA TYR A 111 11.94 -6.13 8.54
C TYR A 111 11.17 -4.92 8.03
N VAL A 112 10.43 -4.30 8.95
CA VAL A 112 9.61 -3.10 8.71
C VAL A 112 10.26 -1.94 9.44
N LEU A 113 10.87 -1.03 8.68
CA LEU A 113 11.72 0.02 9.23
C LEU A 113 10.91 1.07 10.03
N PRO A 114 9.73 1.56 9.59
CA PRO A 114 8.98 2.57 10.33
C PRO A 114 8.62 2.18 11.78
N TYR A 115 8.60 0.88 12.08
CA TYR A 115 8.23 0.34 13.39
C TYR A 115 9.38 -0.40 14.09
N ASP A 116 10.56 -0.48 13.47
CA ASP A 116 11.71 -1.25 13.97
C ASP A 116 11.36 -2.70 14.34
N GLN A 117 10.48 -3.35 13.56
CA GLN A 117 10.00 -4.71 13.81
C GLN A 117 10.53 -5.69 12.76
N TYR A 118 10.99 -6.87 13.19
CA TYR A 118 11.38 -7.95 12.29
C TYR A 118 10.72 -9.28 12.67
N SER A 119 10.56 -10.17 11.71
CA SER A 119 10.14 -11.56 11.92
C SER A 119 11.09 -12.49 11.18
N VAL A 120 11.31 -13.69 11.73
CA VAL A 120 12.08 -14.74 11.10
C VAL A 120 11.21 -15.98 10.98
N GLU A 121 11.07 -16.48 9.76
CA GLU A 121 10.25 -17.62 9.43
C GLU A 121 11.12 -18.75 8.90
N ASP A 122 10.88 -19.99 9.34
CA ASP A 122 11.52 -21.20 8.79
C ASP A 122 10.86 -21.60 7.46
N THR A 123 10.78 -20.64 6.53
CA THR A 123 10.33 -20.86 5.15
C THR A 123 11.55 -21.07 4.26
N ALA A 124 11.59 -22.24 3.62
CA ALA A 124 12.63 -22.63 2.68
C ALA A 124 12.01 -22.61 1.28
N GLY A 125 11.94 -21.43 0.69
CA GLY A 125 11.32 -21.22 -0.61
C GLY A 125 11.92 -20.06 -1.37
N GLY A 126 12.00 -20.21 -2.69
CA GLY A 126 12.46 -19.15 -3.60
C GLY A 126 11.42 -18.05 -3.77
N ILE A 127 11.63 -17.20 -4.78
CA ILE A 127 10.75 -16.06 -5.06
C ILE A 127 9.30 -16.48 -5.37
N GLY A 128 9.07 -17.68 -5.90
CA GLY A 128 7.73 -18.24 -6.13
C GLY A 128 6.96 -18.56 -4.85
N GLU A 129 7.61 -19.11 -3.82
CA GLU A 129 6.97 -19.31 -2.51
C GLU A 129 6.65 -17.97 -1.85
N PHE A 130 7.59 -17.02 -1.93
CA PHE A 130 7.34 -15.65 -1.48
C PHE A 130 6.15 -15.02 -2.21
N ALA A 131 6.01 -15.22 -3.52
CA ALA A 131 4.89 -14.72 -4.33
C ALA A 131 3.52 -15.22 -3.82
N SER A 132 3.48 -16.40 -3.20
CA SER A 132 2.27 -17.01 -2.65
C SER A 132 2.00 -16.60 -1.20
N SER A 133 2.91 -15.88 -0.55
CA SER A 133 2.73 -15.42 0.82
C SER A 133 1.68 -14.31 0.92
N PRO A 134 0.95 -14.17 2.05
CA PRO A 134 0.08 -13.03 2.30
C PRO A 134 0.79 -11.68 2.14
N LEU A 135 2.10 -11.67 2.41
CA LEU A 135 2.98 -10.54 2.25
C LEU A 135 3.10 -10.10 0.78
N ALA A 136 3.32 -11.02 -0.16
CA ALA A 136 3.38 -10.63 -1.58
C ALA A 136 2.13 -9.90 -2.06
N GLY A 137 0.95 -10.20 -1.48
CA GLY A 137 -0.30 -9.50 -1.76
C GLY A 137 -0.30 -8.00 -1.40
N GLN A 138 0.57 -7.55 -0.50
CA GLN A 138 0.74 -6.13 -0.16
C GLN A 138 1.68 -5.39 -1.13
N LEU A 139 2.41 -6.13 -1.96
CA LEU A 139 3.37 -5.55 -2.89
C LEU A 139 2.69 -5.10 -4.18
N GLY A 140 3.22 -4.04 -4.79
CA GLY A 140 2.75 -3.58 -6.08
C GLY A 140 1.26 -3.26 -6.12
N ASN A 141 0.67 -2.81 -5.01
CA ASN A 141 -0.77 -2.50 -4.88
C ASN A 141 -1.68 -3.68 -5.21
N GLY A 142 -1.34 -4.87 -4.71
CA GLY A 142 -2.13 -6.10 -4.91
C GLY A 142 -1.67 -6.97 -6.08
N PHE A 143 -0.78 -6.48 -6.93
CA PHE A 143 -0.27 -7.21 -8.10
C PHE A 143 1.03 -7.96 -7.86
N GLY A 144 1.64 -7.81 -6.68
CA GLY A 144 2.85 -8.51 -6.28
C GLY A 144 2.86 -10.01 -6.59
N PRO A 145 1.80 -10.78 -6.25
CA PRO A 145 1.76 -12.22 -6.51
C PRO A 145 1.89 -12.55 -7.99
N LEU A 146 1.14 -11.88 -8.88
CA LEU A 146 1.25 -12.10 -10.32
C LEU A 146 2.68 -11.83 -10.80
N LEU A 147 3.25 -10.69 -10.44
CA LEU A 147 4.55 -10.25 -10.95
C LEU A 147 5.67 -11.18 -10.51
N LEU A 148 5.69 -11.56 -9.24
CA LEU A 148 6.72 -12.43 -8.68
C LEU A 148 6.54 -13.87 -9.20
N SER A 149 5.30 -14.33 -9.39
CA SER A 149 5.04 -15.64 -9.97
C SER A 149 5.58 -15.77 -11.40
N LEU A 150 5.56 -14.69 -12.19
CA LEU A 150 6.11 -14.66 -13.55
C LEU A 150 7.65 -14.71 -13.63
N LEU A 151 8.34 -14.68 -12.49
CA LEU A 151 9.81 -14.76 -12.39
C LEU A 151 10.29 -16.17 -12.00
N ASP A 152 9.38 -17.06 -11.65
CA ASP A 152 9.66 -18.42 -11.21
C ASP A 152 8.89 -19.43 -12.06
N PRO A 153 9.54 -20.47 -12.62
CA PRO A 153 8.89 -21.40 -13.54
C PRO A 153 7.70 -22.16 -12.96
N GLU A 154 7.78 -22.64 -11.70
CA GLU A 154 6.72 -23.44 -11.09
C GLU A 154 5.46 -22.59 -10.92
N THR A 155 5.61 -21.38 -10.38
CA THR A 155 4.48 -20.45 -10.23
C THR A 155 4.02 -19.84 -11.55
N THR A 156 4.90 -19.72 -12.55
CA THR A 156 4.52 -19.29 -13.90
C THR A 156 3.60 -20.32 -14.55
N ASP A 157 3.87 -21.62 -14.39
CA ASP A 157 2.98 -22.65 -14.93
C ASP A 157 1.59 -22.61 -14.28
N VAL A 158 1.49 -22.30 -12.97
CA VAL A 158 0.19 -22.06 -12.30
C VAL A 158 -0.55 -20.88 -12.94
N VAL A 159 0.14 -19.76 -13.19
CA VAL A 159 -0.47 -18.61 -13.90
C VAL A 159 -0.95 -19.04 -15.29
N ILE A 160 -0.16 -19.84 -16.02
CA ILE A 160 -0.50 -20.33 -17.36
C ILE A 160 -1.75 -21.21 -17.35
N GLU A 161 -1.92 -22.07 -16.34
CA GLU A 161 -3.11 -22.91 -16.20
C GLU A 161 -4.41 -22.10 -16.07
N ASP A 162 -4.33 -20.90 -15.49
CA ASP A 162 -5.45 -19.96 -15.35
C ASP A 162 -5.68 -19.09 -16.59
N ILE A 163 -4.80 -19.14 -17.61
CA ILE A 163 -4.95 -18.36 -18.83
C ILE A 163 -6.08 -18.95 -19.69
N THR A 164 -7.11 -18.13 -19.92
CA THR A 164 -8.27 -18.46 -20.75
C THR A 164 -8.18 -17.86 -22.15
N GLY A 165 -7.27 -16.89 -22.36
CA GLY A 165 -6.98 -16.31 -23.67
C GLY A 165 -5.57 -15.73 -23.71
N ALA A 166 -4.86 -15.92 -24.82
CA ALA A 166 -3.56 -15.32 -25.05
C ALA A 166 -3.42 -14.91 -26.52
N GLU A 167 -2.85 -13.74 -26.77
CA GLU A 167 -2.71 -13.16 -28.10
C GLU A 167 -1.32 -12.51 -28.25
N TYR A 168 -0.65 -12.77 -29.36
CA TYR A 168 0.57 -12.07 -29.72
C TYR A 168 0.21 -10.79 -30.48
N LEU A 169 0.60 -9.64 -29.96
CA LEU A 169 0.19 -8.33 -30.47
C LEU A 169 1.20 -7.68 -31.40
N GLY A 170 2.46 -8.11 -31.38
CA GLY A 170 3.48 -7.66 -32.32
C GLY A 170 4.82 -7.33 -31.68
N GLU A 171 5.62 -6.59 -32.43
CA GLU A 171 6.93 -6.10 -31.98
C GLU A 171 6.87 -4.58 -31.77
N GLU A 172 7.51 -4.11 -30.72
CA GLU A 172 7.70 -2.70 -30.41
C GLU A 172 9.19 -2.40 -30.31
N GLN A 173 9.60 -1.22 -30.78
CA GLN A 173 10.97 -0.74 -30.65
C GLN A 173 11.10 0.15 -29.41
N GLU A 174 11.99 -0.22 -28.49
CA GLU A 174 12.34 0.59 -27.33
C GLU A 174 13.87 0.80 -27.29
N GLY A 175 14.32 1.96 -27.78
CA GLY A 175 15.74 2.20 -28.00
C GLY A 175 16.31 1.26 -29.07
N GLU A 176 17.34 0.48 -28.72
CA GLU A 176 17.94 -0.54 -29.59
C GLU A 176 17.32 -1.94 -29.40
N GLN A 177 16.33 -2.06 -28.52
CA GLN A 177 15.72 -3.33 -28.15
C GLN A 177 14.38 -3.53 -28.90
N THR A 178 14.21 -4.72 -29.47
CA THR A 178 12.91 -5.20 -29.96
C THR A 178 12.18 -5.92 -28.84
N LEU A 179 11.05 -5.39 -28.41
CA LEU A 179 10.16 -6.00 -27.43
C LEU A 179 9.02 -6.73 -28.13
N HIS A 180 8.76 -7.95 -27.70
CA HIS A 180 7.64 -8.77 -28.14
C HIS A 180 6.46 -8.55 -27.21
N HIS A 181 5.35 -8.05 -27.73
CA HIS A 181 4.15 -7.70 -26.99
C HIS A 181 3.11 -8.81 -27.09
N ALA A 182 2.61 -9.25 -25.94
CA ALA A 182 1.54 -10.24 -25.85
C ALA A 182 0.50 -9.83 -24.81
N ARG A 183 -0.74 -10.26 -25.02
CA ARG A 183 -1.89 -10.06 -24.15
C ARG A 183 -2.37 -11.37 -23.59
N TYR A 184 -2.83 -11.35 -22.35
CA TYR A 184 -3.30 -12.51 -21.61
C TYR A 184 -4.61 -12.17 -20.89
N VAL A 185 -5.46 -13.17 -20.75
CA VAL A 185 -6.72 -13.11 -20.00
C VAL A 185 -6.71 -14.24 -18.99
N ALA A 186 -6.61 -13.91 -17.70
CA ALA A 186 -6.57 -14.88 -16.60
C ALA A 186 -7.29 -14.30 -15.37
N GLY A 187 -7.96 -15.14 -14.59
CA GLY A 187 -8.60 -14.72 -13.33
C GLY A 187 -9.63 -13.59 -13.47
N GLY A 188 -10.26 -13.44 -14.64
CA GLY A 188 -11.20 -12.35 -14.92
C GLY A 188 -10.55 -10.99 -15.23
N MET A 189 -9.24 -10.97 -15.49
CA MET A 189 -8.47 -9.78 -15.81
C MET A 189 -7.72 -9.94 -17.12
N THR A 190 -7.65 -8.85 -17.89
CA THR A 190 -6.77 -8.73 -19.06
C THR A 190 -5.49 -8.03 -18.64
N TRP A 191 -4.35 -8.48 -19.15
CA TRP A 191 -3.07 -7.80 -18.95
C TRP A 191 -2.14 -8.03 -20.13
N ASP A 192 -1.31 -7.05 -20.39
CA ASP A 192 -0.31 -7.08 -21.44
C ASP A 192 1.07 -7.28 -20.83
N ALA A 193 1.95 -7.99 -21.54
CA ALA A 193 3.35 -8.11 -21.18
C ALA A 193 4.28 -7.99 -22.39
N TRP A 194 5.47 -7.47 -22.11
CA TRP A 194 6.52 -7.24 -23.10
C TRP A 194 7.76 -8.04 -22.75
N PHE A 195 8.34 -8.68 -23.75
CA PHE A 195 9.43 -9.62 -23.60
C PHE A 195 10.60 -9.25 -24.51
N LEU A 196 11.81 -9.41 -24.01
CA LEU A 196 12.97 -9.62 -24.87
C LEU A 196 13.04 -11.10 -25.25
N THR A 197 13.50 -11.37 -26.47
CA THR A 197 13.74 -12.72 -26.98
C THR A 197 15.22 -12.90 -27.35
N GLY A 198 15.61 -14.06 -27.89
CA GLY A 198 16.99 -14.39 -28.23
C GLY A 198 17.72 -15.14 -27.12
N ASP A 199 19.00 -14.84 -26.90
CA ASP A 199 19.88 -15.60 -26.00
C ASP A 199 19.57 -15.41 -24.50
N SER A 200 18.84 -14.36 -24.14
CA SER A 200 18.42 -14.07 -22.77
C SER A 200 16.96 -13.61 -22.76
N PRO A 201 16.01 -14.51 -23.07
CA PRO A 201 14.60 -14.15 -23.14
C PRO A 201 14.11 -13.74 -21.76
N ARG A 202 13.40 -12.62 -21.64
CA ARG A 202 12.93 -12.15 -20.32
C ARG A 202 11.73 -11.23 -20.43
N LEU A 203 10.88 -11.28 -19.43
CA LEU A 203 9.86 -10.30 -19.15
C LEU A 203 10.51 -8.95 -18.83
N VAL A 204 10.01 -7.90 -19.46
CA VAL A 204 10.48 -6.52 -19.27
C VAL A 204 9.38 -5.65 -18.67
N ARG A 205 8.13 -5.91 -19.03
CA ARG A 205 7.01 -5.08 -18.60
C ARG A 205 5.74 -5.90 -18.45
N VAL A 206 4.92 -5.55 -17.46
CA VAL A 206 3.54 -6.02 -17.30
C VAL A 206 2.64 -4.81 -17.11
N LYS A 207 1.52 -4.76 -17.83
CA LYS A 207 0.52 -3.71 -17.72
C LYS A 207 -0.87 -4.36 -17.55
N PRO A 208 -1.42 -4.41 -16.32
CA PRO A 208 -2.80 -4.83 -16.14
C PRO A 208 -3.75 -3.83 -16.80
N ASP A 209 -4.84 -4.34 -17.38
CA ASP A 209 -5.94 -3.51 -17.85
C ASP A 209 -6.85 -3.15 -16.68
N LEU A 210 -6.77 -1.89 -16.27
CA LEU A 210 -7.51 -1.33 -15.14
C LEU A 210 -8.60 -0.36 -15.58
N GLU A 211 -8.93 -0.30 -16.87
CA GLU A 211 -9.88 0.69 -17.39
C GLU A 211 -11.25 0.55 -16.71
N GLU A 212 -11.82 -0.65 -16.73
CA GLU A 212 -13.14 -0.91 -16.12
C GLU A 212 -13.12 -0.82 -14.59
N VAL A 213 -12.00 -1.17 -13.96
CA VAL A 213 -11.81 -1.01 -12.50
C VAL A 213 -11.80 0.47 -12.14
N SER A 214 -11.08 1.29 -12.91
CA SER A 214 -10.97 2.72 -12.67
C SER A 214 -12.30 3.45 -12.80
N LYS A 215 -13.13 3.11 -13.81
CA LYS A 215 -14.47 3.69 -13.99
C LYS A 215 -15.44 3.36 -12.86
N LYS A 216 -15.27 2.19 -12.21
CA LYS A 216 -16.14 1.72 -11.12
C LYS A 216 -15.65 2.15 -9.74
N ALA A 217 -14.45 2.72 -9.65
CA ALA A 217 -13.90 3.20 -8.39
C ALA A 217 -14.82 4.27 -7.79
N PRO A 218 -15.06 4.28 -6.46
CA PRO A 218 -15.86 5.33 -5.81
C PRO A 218 -15.39 6.75 -6.16
N GLN A 219 -14.08 6.94 -6.32
CA GLN A 219 -13.43 8.19 -6.69
C GLN A 219 -13.82 8.67 -8.10
N ALA A 220 -14.23 7.78 -9.00
CA ALA A 220 -14.66 8.17 -10.34
C ALA A 220 -15.94 9.02 -10.34
N LYS A 221 -16.73 8.96 -9.27
CA LYS A 221 -17.91 9.83 -9.08
C LYS A 221 -17.53 11.24 -8.64
N GLN A 222 -16.30 11.45 -8.20
CA GLN A 222 -15.85 12.72 -7.65
C GLN A 222 -15.32 13.67 -8.72
N PHE A 223 -14.85 13.14 -9.86
CA PHE A 223 -14.19 13.91 -10.91
C PHE A 223 -14.85 13.65 -12.27
N ASP A 224 -14.92 14.67 -13.13
CA ASP A 224 -15.44 14.53 -14.51
C ASP A 224 -14.63 13.55 -15.35
N ASN A 225 -13.34 13.42 -15.02
CA ASN A 225 -12.42 12.42 -15.53
C ASN A 225 -11.70 11.79 -14.34
N PHE A 226 -11.81 10.48 -14.20
CA PHE A 226 -10.97 9.72 -13.29
C PHE A 226 -10.46 8.47 -13.99
N SER A 227 -9.16 8.27 -13.95
CA SER A 227 -8.56 7.01 -14.36
C SER A 227 -7.30 6.75 -13.56
N PHE A 228 -6.94 5.48 -13.42
CA PHE A 228 -5.60 5.12 -13.01
C PHE A 228 -5.11 3.99 -13.89
N GLN A 229 -3.85 4.08 -14.29
CA GLN A 229 -3.15 3.10 -15.10
C GLN A 229 -1.94 2.64 -14.34
N MET A 230 -1.68 1.34 -14.36
CA MET A 230 -0.55 0.75 -13.64
C MET A 230 0.36 0.03 -14.62
N LYS A 231 1.66 0.14 -14.40
CA LYS A 231 2.65 -0.67 -15.12
C LYS A 231 3.78 -1.08 -14.20
N PHE A 232 4.29 -2.28 -14.45
CA PHE A 232 5.46 -2.83 -13.80
C PHE A 232 6.56 -2.98 -14.84
N GLU A 233 7.74 -2.45 -14.54
CA GLU A 233 8.89 -2.52 -15.42
C GLU A 233 10.06 -3.18 -14.69
N ILE A 234 10.61 -4.25 -15.27
CA ILE A 234 11.84 -4.90 -14.83
C ILE A 234 13.01 -4.16 -15.48
N LYS A 235 13.79 -3.47 -14.66
CA LYS A 235 14.94 -2.66 -15.10
C LYS A 235 16.25 -3.20 -14.55
N ASN A 236 17.35 -2.83 -15.19
CA ASN A 236 18.71 -3.09 -14.71
C ASN A 236 19.00 -4.58 -14.43
N TYR A 237 18.46 -5.49 -15.26
CA TYR A 237 18.69 -6.93 -15.09
C TYR A 237 20.13 -7.30 -15.42
N ASP A 238 20.82 -7.88 -14.44
CA ASP A 238 22.13 -8.51 -14.58
C ASP A 238 22.02 -9.96 -14.09
N PRO A 239 22.23 -10.97 -14.96
CA PRO A 239 22.18 -12.40 -14.59
C PRO A 239 23.48 -12.93 -13.98
N LYS A 240 24.53 -12.11 -13.82
CA LYS A 240 25.83 -12.49 -13.24
C LYS A 240 26.52 -11.33 -12.47
N PRO A 241 25.86 -10.65 -11.53
CA PRO A 241 26.36 -9.42 -10.88
C PRO A 241 27.60 -9.58 -9.97
N GLY A 242 28.02 -10.80 -9.63
CA GLY A 242 29.17 -11.00 -8.73
C GLY A 242 28.87 -10.58 -7.29
N LEU A 243 27.71 -10.99 -6.75
CA LEU A 243 27.27 -10.66 -5.39
C LEU A 243 28.27 -11.15 -4.33
N PRO A 244 28.48 -10.37 -3.26
CA PRO A 244 29.31 -10.80 -2.14
C PRO A 244 28.66 -11.98 -1.39
N ALA A 245 29.48 -12.77 -0.69
CA ALA A 245 29.03 -13.98 -0.01
C ALA A 245 27.96 -13.74 1.06
N ASP A 246 27.93 -12.53 1.64
CA ASP A 246 27.01 -12.07 2.66
C ASP A 246 25.83 -11.25 2.08
N ALA A 247 25.63 -11.21 0.76
CA ALA A 247 24.56 -10.45 0.11
C ALA A 247 23.15 -10.80 0.63
N PHE A 248 22.98 -12.01 1.16
CA PHE A 248 21.73 -12.53 1.70
C PHE A 248 21.76 -12.72 3.22
N ALA A 249 22.74 -12.12 3.90
CA ALA A 249 22.86 -12.23 5.34
C ALA A 249 21.63 -11.63 6.04
N MET A 250 20.99 -12.45 6.87
CA MET A 250 19.89 -12.06 7.73
C MET A 250 20.45 -11.70 9.11
N LYS A 251 20.95 -10.46 9.23
CA LYS A 251 21.29 -9.87 10.52
C LYS A 251 20.14 -8.97 10.95
N ALA A 252 19.52 -9.27 12.09
CA ALA A 252 18.54 -8.39 12.70
C ALA A 252 19.14 -6.98 12.89
N PRO A 253 18.44 -5.91 12.48
CA PRO A 253 18.89 -4.55 12.72
C PRO A 253 19.06 -4.26 14.22
N GLU A 254 20.03 -3.41 14.55
CA GLU A 254 20.35 -3.12 15.94
C GLU A 254 19.18 -2.39 16.64
N GLY A 255 18.63 -3.01 17.68
CA GLY A 255 17.50 -2.47 18.44
C GLY A 255 16.13 -2.75 17.82
N ALA A 256 16.07 -3.48 16.71
CA ALA A 256 14.79 -3.96 16.19
C ALA A 256 14.21 -5.08 17.06
N TRP A 257 12.88 -5.16 17.12
CA TRP A 257 12.16 -6.14 17.92
C TRP A 257 11.66 -7.30 17.09
N GLU A 258 11.85 -8.51 17.61
CA GLU A 258 11.27 -9.70 17.00
C GLU A 258 9.77 -9.76 17.29
N VAL A 259 8.99 -9.97 16.25
CA VAL A 259 7.54 -10.19 16.29
C VAL A 259 7.21 -11.42 15.44
N GLU A 260 6.04 -12.01 15.67
CA GLU A 260 5.64 -13.24 14.96
C GLU A 260 5.57 -13.04 13.44
N TYR A 261 4.97 -11.91 13.00
CA TYR A 261 4.83 -11.54 11.59
C TYR A 261 5.02 -10.03 11.43
N ALA A 262 6.18 -9.55 10.98
CA ALA A 262 6.52 -8.12 11.03
C ALA A 262 5.55 -7.20 10.28
N LEU A 263 5.03 -7.64 9.13
CA LEU A 263 4.10 -6.83 8.33
C LEU A 263 2.64 -6.95 8.76
N MET A 264 2.33 -7.84 9.69
CA MET A 264 1.02 -7.98 10.32
C MET A 264 1.06 -7.64 11.81
N ALA A 265 2.23 -7.26 12.32
CA ALA A 265 2.40 -6.93 13.71
C ALA A 265 1.59 -5.67 14.01
N PRO A 266 0.97 -5.59 15.20
CA PRO A 266 0.39 -4.36 15.67
C PRO A 266 1.44 -3.24 15.58
N THR A 267 1.04 -2.12 14.99
CA THR A 267 1.90 -0.95 14.92
C THR A 267 1.95 -0.28 16.29
N PRO A 268 3.12 0.25 16.70
CA PRO A 268 3.23 1.05 17.91
C PRO A 268 2.20 2.19 17.90
N PRO A 269 1.57 2.51 19.05
CA PRO A 269 0.62 3.60 19.10
C PRO A 269 1.29 4.89 18.63
N ASN A 270 0.52 5.77 17.98
CA ASN A 270 1.03 7.03 17.45
C ASN A 270 1.75 7.82 18.57
N GLU A 271 2.87 8.46 18.24
CA GLU A 271 3.71 9.13 19.22
C GLU A 271 3.03 10.30 19.94
N LEU A 272 1.96 10.88 19.38
CA LEU A 272 1.21 11.98 19.99
C LEU A 272 0.29 11.51 21.11
N LEU A 273 0.01 10.21 21.18
CA LEU A 273 -0.95 9.66 22.12
C LEU A 273 -0.58 10.02 23.57
N GLY A 274 -1.52 10.62 24.29
CA GLY A 274 -1.35 11.10 25.66
C GLY A 274 -0.52 12.39 25.80
N LYS A 275 0.12 12.90 24.73
CA LYS A 275 0.80 14.21 24.75
C LYS A 275 -0.24 15.33 24.71
N LYS A 276 0.15 16.51 25.18
CA LYS A 276 -0.69 17.72 25.01
C LYS A 276 -0.85 18.00 23.52
N ALA A 277 -2.08 18.30 23.11
CA ALA A 277 -2.37 18.66 21.73
C ALA A 277 -1.54 19.88 21.31
N PRO A 278 -0.73 19.78 20.24
CA PRO A 278 -0.02 20.93 19.70
C PRO A 278 -1.01 22.01 19.27
N LEU A 279 -0.79 23.23 19.76
CA LEU A 279 -1.51 24.40 19.25
C LEU A 279 -0.85 24.89 17.95
N PHE A 280 -1.69 25.43 17.07
CA PHE A 280 -1.29 26.07 15.82
C PHE A 280 -2.24 27.23 15.53
N ASP A 281 -1.76 28.20 14.77
CA ASP A 281 -2.59 29.28 14.28
C ASP A 281 -3.41 28.74 13.11
N ALA A 282 -4.72 28.96 13.15
CA ALA A 282 -5.65 28.48 12.12
C ALA A 282 -6.59 29.61 11.71
N LEU A 283 -6.88 29.68 10.42
CA LEU A 283 -7.93 30.52 9.86
C LEU A 283 -9.06 29.64 9.33
N ASP A 284 -10.29 30.13 9.37
CA ASP A 284 -11.39 29.51 8.64
C ASP A 284 -11.35 29.88 7.14
N THR A 285 -12.30 29.36 6.37
CA THR A 285 -12.42 29.66 4.92
C THR A 285 -12.77 31.13 4.62
N ALA A 286 -13.26 31.88 5.62
CA ALA A 286 -13.52 33.32 5.52
C ALA A 286 -12.32 34.17 6.01
N GLY A 287 -11.18 33.54 6.33
CA GLY A 287 -9.98 34.20 6.83
C GLY A 287 -10.09 34.70 8.27
N GLN A 288 -11.09 34.24 9.04
CA GLN A 288 -11.22 34.58 10.44
C GLN A 288 -10.35 33.66 11.31
N PRO A 289 -9.70 34.19 12.35
CA PRO A 289 -8.89 33.38 13.24
C PRO A 289 -9.74 32.41 14.08
N ILE A 290 -9.27 31.18 14.19
CA ILE A 290 -9.85 30.15 15.05
C ILE A 290 -9.03 30.07 16.33
N ASP A 291 -9.61 30.45 17.46
CA ASP A 291 -8.96 30.33 18.78
C ASP A 291 -9.06 28.90 19.31
N LEU A 292 -8.20 28.02 18.79
CA LEU A 292 -8.11 26.62 19.25
C LEU A 292 -7.74 26.52 20.74
N GLY A 293 -6.94 27.47 21.24
CA GLY A 293 -6.55 27.53 22.65
C GLY A 293 -7.73 27.73 23.59
N ALA A 294 -8.75 28.49 23.17
CA ALA A 294 -9.96 28.68 23.94
C ALA A 294 -10.86 27.43 24.03
N LEU A 295 -10.68 26.45 23.13
CA LEU A 295 -11.45 25.21 23.08
C LEU A 295 -10.82 24.09 23.91
N VAL A 296 -9.48 24.02 23.91
CA VAL A 296 -8.72 23.03 24.68
C VAL A 296 -9.12 23.11 26.16
N GLY A 297 -9.48 21.97 26.74
CA GLY A 297 -9.93 21.91 28.13
C GLY A 297 -11.42 22.18 28.34
N LYS A 298 -12.15 22.63 27.32
CA LYS A 298 -13.60 22.93 27.40
C LYS A 298 -14.44 22.05 26.50
N LYS A 299 -13.88 21.57 25.39
CA LYS A 299 -14.52 20.69 24.43
C LYS A 299 -13.64 19.49 24.13
N VAL A 300 -14.27 18.39 23.72
CA VAL A 300 -13.58 17.33 22.98
C VAL A 300 -13.48 17.81 21.54
N ILE A 301 -12.28 17.77 20.97
CA ILE A 301 -12.01 18.33 19.64
C ILE A 301 -11.65 17.18 18.69
N ILE A 302 -12.31 17.12 17.54
CA ILE A 302 -11.96 16.23 16.44
C ILE A 302 -11.26 17.08 15.37
N PHE A 303 -10.02 16.74 15.07
CA PHE A 303 -9.32 17.26 13.89
C PHE A 303 -9.31 16.20 12.81
N ASP A 304 -10.00 16.47 11.71
CA ASP A 304 -10.00 15.61 10.53
C ASP A 304 -9.12 16.23 9.45
N PHE A 305 -7.90 15.71 9.29
CA PHE A 305 -6.95 16.18 8.30
C PHE A 305 -7.32 15.65 6.92
N TRP A 306 -7.54 16.56 5.97
CA TRP A 306 -8.10 16.22 4.66
C TRP A 306 -7.60 17.13 3.53
N ALA A 307 -7.94 16.77 2.30
CA ALA A 307 -7.77 17.62 1.11
C ALA A 307 -8.86 17.33 0.07
N THR A 308 -9.18 18.30 -0.80
CA THR A 308 -10.27 18.18 -1.80
C THR A 308 -10.02 17.06 -2.82
N TRP A 309 -8.75 16.78 -3.12
CA TRP A 309 -8.32 15.72 -4.02
C TRP A 309 -8.26 14.34 -3.36
N CYS A 310 -8.35 14.28 -2.03
CA CYS A 310 -8.25 13.03 -1.28
C CYS A 310 -9.60 12.28 -1.30
N GLY A 311 -9.75 11.33 -2.22
CA GLY A 311 -10.97 10.53 -2.36
C GLY A 311 -11.45 9.84 -1.07
N PRO A 312 -10.58 9.15 -0.31
CA PRO A 312 -10.97 8.56 0.98
C PRO A 312 -11.41 9.61 2.02
N CYS A 313 -10.81 10.81 2.02
CA CYS A 313 -11.22 11.89 2.91
C CYS A 313 -12.66 12.35 2.61
N VAL A 314 -12.99 12.51 1.33
CA VAL A 314 -14.34 12.92 0.89
C VAL A 314 -15.40 11.88 1.25
N GLN A 315 -15.04 10.60 1.32
CA GLN A 315 -15.93 9.54 1.81
C GLN A 315 -16.07 9.55 3.34
N ALA A 316 -14.99 9.86 4.06
CA ALA A 316 -14.96 9.89 5.52
C ALA A 316 -15.71 11.08 6.12
N MET A 317 -15.55 12.27 5.52
CA MET A 317 -16.06 13.54 6.05
C MET A 317 -17.54 13.52 6.44
N PRO A 318 -18.50 13.09 5.59
CA PRO A 318 -19.92 13.09 5.99
C PRO A 318 -20.24 12.12 7.13
N ILE A 319 -19.42 11.08 7.32
CA ILE A 319 -19.56 10.14 8.45
C ILE A 319 -19.09 10.81 9.74
N ILE A 320 -17.91 11.44 9.69
CA ILE A 320 -17.31 12.13 10.84
C ILE A 320 -18.18 13.31 11.27
N ASP A 321 -18.64 14.10 10.32
CA ASP A 321 -19.50 15.26 10.55
C ASP A 321 -20.82 14.88 11.22
N LYS A 322 -21.53 13.88 10.66
CA LYS A 322 -22.75 13.31 11.27
C LYS A 322 -22.51 12.91 12.73
N VAL A 323 -21.44 12.18 13.01
CA VAL A 323 -21.15 11.75 14.39
C VAL A 323 -20.79 12.94 15.26
N ALA A 324 -20.00 13.91 14.79
CA ALA A 324 -19.66 15.09 15.56
C ALA A 324 -20.92 15.92 15.93
N ASP A 325 -21.85 16.09 15.00
CA ASP A 325 -23.11 16.81 15.19
C ASP A 325 -24.00 16.16 16.26
N GLU A 326 -24.11 14.83 16.24
CA GLU A 326 -24.87 14.09 17.26
C GLU A 326 -24.31 14.29 18.67
N TYR A 327 -23.02 14.61 18.79
CA TYR A 327 -22.33 14.83 20.05
C TYR A 327 -22.05 16.31 20.36
N ALA A 328 -22.45 17.24 19.49
CA ALA A 328 -22.20 18.67 19.66
C ALA A 328 -22.80 19.21 20.98
N ALA A 329 -24.01 18.78 21.32
CA ALA A 329 -24.68 19.14 22.57
C ALA A 329 -23.98 18.58 23.83
N LYS A 330 -23.14 17.54 23.67
CA LYS A 330 -22.31 16.96 24.74
C LYS A 330 -20.92 17.63 24.83
N GLY A 331 -20.65 18.66 24.02
CA GLY A 331 -19.40 19.41 24.06
C GLY A 331 -18.32 18.89 23.11
N VAL A 332 -18.69 18.14 22.07
CA VAL A 332 -17.79 17.77 20.97
C VAL A 332 -17.78 18.87 19.90
N VAL A 333 -16.65 19.08 19.22
CA VAL A 333 -16.55 19.95 18.05
C VAL A 333 -15.62 19.33 17.00
N LEU A 334 -16.04 19.37 15.74
CA LEU A 334 -15.22 19.01 14.58
C LEU A 334 -14.58 20.25 13.96
N TYR A 335 -13.30 20.14 13.62
CA TYR A 335 -12.63 20.98 12.64
C TYR A 335 -11.99 20.09 11.56
N ALA A 336 -12.46 20.23 10.33
CA ALA A 336 -11.85 19.63 9.16
C ALA A 336 -10.61 20.46 8.77
N VAL A 337 -9.41 19.93 9.04
CA VAL A 337 -8.14 20.63 8.83
C VAL A 337 -7.68 20.40 7.39
N ASN A 338 -7.90 21.38 6.51
CA ASN A 338 -7.56 21.26 5.09
C ASN A 338 -6.07 21.52 4.84
N GLN A 339 -5.39 20.61 4.14
CA GLN A 339 -3.94 20.60 3.96
C GLN A 339 -3.48 21.26 2.66
N GLY A 340 -2.83 22.42 2.76
CA GLY A 340 -2.05 23.01 1.66
C GLY A 340 -2.87 23.53 0.46
N GLU A 341 -4.16 23.83 0.65
CA GLU A 341 -5.02 24.39 -0.41
C GLU A 341 -5.49 25.81 -0.08
N GLU A 342 -5.81 26.57 -1.11
CA GLU A 342 -6.34 27.92 -0.99
C GLU A 342 -7.82 27.90 -0.55
N ALA A 343 -8.22 28.84 0.32
CA ALA A 343 -9.57 28.89 0.90
C ALA A 343 -10.70 28.94 -0.15
N ALA A 344 -10.46 29.60 -1.30
CA ALA A 344 -11.43 29.65 -2.39
C ALA A 344 -11.68 28.27 -3.03
N ALA A 345 -10.63 27.46 -3.21
CA ALA A 345 -10.75 26.11 -3.75
C ALA A 345 -11.54 25.20 -2.80
N VAL A 346 -11.22 25.28 -1.50
CA VAL A 346 -11.91 24.53 -0.45
C VAL A 346 -13.39 24.93 -0.37
N THR A 347 -13.69 26.23 -0.35
CA THR A 347 -15.07 26.74 -0.27
C THR A 347 -15.92 26.27 -1.46
N ASN A 348 -15.38 26.38 -2.68
CA ASN A 348 -16.07 25.91 -3.88
C ASN A 348 -16.30 24.39 -3.84
N PHE A 349 -15.31 23.63 -3.36
CA PHE A 349 -15.43 22.18 -3.23
C PHE A 349 -16.53 21.80 -2.22
N LEU A 350 -16.52 22.37 -1.02
CA LEU A 350 -17.54 22.12 0.00
C LEU A 350 -18.95 22.42 -0.52
N ALA A 351 -19.12 23.57 -1.19
CA ALA A 351 -20.40 23.94 -1.81
C ALA A 351 -20.85 22.92 -2.87
N SER A 352 -19.91 22.41 -3.68
CA SER A 352 -20.21 21.39 -4.71
C SER A 352 -20.60 20.02 -4.14
N LYS A 353 -20.17 19.72 -2.92
CA LYS A 353 -20.46 18.47 -2.20
C LYS A 353 -21.56 18.61 -1.17
N GLU A 354 -22.09 19.83 -0.99
CA GLU A 354 -23.08 20.16 0.03
C GLU A 354 -22.59 19.82 1.45
N PHE A 355 -21.29 19.99 1.70
CA PHE A 355 -20.69 19.77 3.01
C PHE A 355 -20.73 21.04 3.85
N ASP A 356 -21.20 20.92 5.10
CA ASP A 356 -21.31 22.01 6.07
C ASP A 356 -20.46 21.70 7.31
N VAL A 357 -19.14 21.79 7.16
CA VAL A 357 -18.17 21.50 8.22
C VAL A 357 -17.38 22.74 8.60
N ASN A 358 -17.03 22.87 9.90
CA ASN A 358 -16.05 23.89 10.29
C ASN A 358 -14.68 23.53 9.72
N VAL A 359 -14.11 24.39 8.90
CA VAL A 359 -12.78 24.18 8.32
C VAL A 359 -11.72 24.99 9.04
N ALA A 360 -10.59 24.35 9.33
CA ALA A 360 -9.34 25.03 9.67
C ALA A 360 -8.39 24.91 8.48
N MET A 361 -7.94 26.04 7.94
CA MET A 361 -7.04 26.10 6.80
C MET A 361 -5.59 25.94 7.27
N ASP A 362 -4.89 24.90 6.79
CA ASP A 362 -3.47 24.66 7.02
C ASP A 362 -2.69 24.88 5.72
N VAL A 363 -2.72 26.12 5.24
CA VAL A 363 -2.17 26.51 3.93
C VAL A 363 -0.65 26.31 3.85
N ASP A 364 0.06 26.52 4.96
CA ASP A 364 1.52 26.40 5.05
C ASP A 364 2.01 25.05 5.61
N GLY A 365 1.08 24.13 5.92
CA GLY A 365 1.38 22.79 6.42
C GLY A 365 1.88 22.74 7.86
N GLN A 366 1.77 23.83 8.62
CA GLN A 366 2.22 23.86 10.01
C GLN A 366 1.43 22.91 10.91
N ALA A 367 0.11 22.80 10.72
CA ALA A 367 -0.70 21.89 11.53
C ALA A 367 -0.33 20.43 11.23
N GLY A 368 -0.23 20.07 9.94
CA GLY A 368 0.19 18.75 9.49
C GLY A 368 1.56 18.35 10.08
N ALA A 369 2.54 19.26 10.02
CA ALA A 369 3.87 19.01 10.60
C ALA A 369 3.84 18.81 12.12
N ARG A 370 3.09 19.64 12.86
CA ARG A 370 2.97 19.54 14.33
C ARG A 370 2.27 18.27 14.79
N TYR A 371 1.32 17.79 14.00
CA TYR A 371 0.59 16.55 14.26
C TYR A 371 1.23 15.33 13.57
N ALA A 372 2.42 15.47 12.98
CA ALA A 372 3.14 14.40 12.28
C ALA A 372 2.25 13.64 11.29
N ILE A 373 1.46 14.38 10.51
CA ILE A 373 0.54 13.83 9.53
C ILE A 373 1.33 13.32 8.32
N GLU A 374 1.50 11.99 8.25
CA GLU A 374 2.23 11.31 7.18
C GLU A 374 1.28 10.84 6.04
N GLY A 375 -0.05 10.88 6.24
CA GLY A 375 -1.04 10.47 5.26
C GLY A 375 -2.45 10.98 5.54
N LEU A 376 -3.31 10.98 4.51
CA LEU A 376 -4.70 11.45 4.57
C LEU A 376 -5.69 10.34 4.19
N PRO A 377 -6.89 10.30 4.80
CA PRO A 377 -7.31 11.11 5.94
C PRO A 377 -6.58 10.69 7.22
N THR A 378 -6.42 11.62 8.16
CA THR A 378 -6.02 11.31 9.53
C THR A 378 -6.96 12.04 10.49
N THR A 379 -7.59 11.30 11.40
CA THR A 379 -8.50 11.87 12.40
C THR A 379 -7.82 11.83 13.77
N VAL A 380 -7.73 12.96 14.44
CA VAL A 380 -7.14 13.11 15.77
C VAL A 380 -8.23 13.58 16.75
N ILE A 381 -8.40 12.88 17.86
CA ILE A 381 -9.36 13.25 18.90
C ILE A 381 -8.60 13.75 20.13
N ILE A 382 -8.92 14.97 20.56
CA ILE A 382 -8.34 15.64 21.73
C ILE A 382 -9.39 15.63 22.84
N GLY A 383 -9.02 15.11 24.00
CA GLY A 383 -9.89 15.03 25.17
C GLY A 383 -10.07 16.35 25.91
N LEU A 384 -10.97 16.36 26.89
CA LEU A 384 -11.18 17.50 27.80
C LEU A 384 -9.96 17.81 28.68
N ASP A 385 -8.96 16.94 28.75
CA ASP A 385 -7.68 17.20 29.41
C ASP A 385 -6.67 17.92 28.49
N GLY A 386 -7.06 18.23 27.26
CA GLY A 386 -6.24 18.86 26.25
C GLY A 386 -5.14 17.97 25.68
N ARG A 387 -5.27 16.65 25.84
CA ARG A 387 -4.32 15.66 25.33
C ARG A 387 -4.92 14.90 24.16
N VAL A 388 -4.06 14.43 23.27
CA VAL A 388 -4.45 13.54 22.17
C VAL A 388 -4.85 12.19 22.76
N GLN A 389 -6.08 11.78 22.53
CA GLN A 389 -6.68 10.55 23.06
C GLN A 389 -6.74 9.45 22.01
N VAL A 390 -6.91 9.84 20.74
CA VAL A 390 -7.05 8.90 19.63
C VAL A 390 -6.41 9.49 18.38
N VAL A 391 -5.78 8.62 17.58
CA VAL A 391 -5.30 8.92 16.23
C VAL A 391 -5.72 7.75 15.33
N HIS A 392 -6.56 8.04 14.34
CA HIS A 392 -6.97 7.12 13.29
C HIS A 392 -6.35 7.55 11.97
N VAL A 393 -5.69 6.63 11.26
CA VAL A 393 -5.06 6.90 9.96
C VAL A 393 -5.79 6.10 8.88
N GLY A 394 -6.17 6.78 7.80
CA GLY A 394 -6.91 6.21 6.69
C GLY A 394 -8.41 6.07 6.95
N LEU A 395 -9.11 5.53 5.95
CA LEU A 395 -10.55 5.25 6.03
C LEU A 395 -10.76 3.77 6.35
N ALA A 396 -11.31 3.48 7.52
CA ALA A 396 -11.73 2.14 7.91
C ALA A 396 -13.24 1.93 7.64
N PRO A 397 -13.68 0.73 7.23
CA PRO A 397 -15.11 0.42 7.08
C PRO A 397 -15.93 0.63 8.36
N SER A 398 -15.30 0.50 9.54
CA SER A 398 -15.93 0.66 10.86
C SER A 398 -15.89 2.09 11.41
N LEU A 399 -15.46 3.09 10.61
CA LEU A 399 -15.21 4.46 11.06
C LEU A 399 -16.35 5.04 11.91
N GLU A 400 -17.61 4.90 11.48
CA GLU A 400 -18.76 5.46 12.21
C GLU A 400 -18.90 4.87 13.61
N GLU A 401 -18.81 3.54 13.73
CA GLU A 401 -18.97 2.82 15.00
C GLU A 401 -17.81 3.13 15.94
N THR A 402 -16.57 3.05 15.44
CA THR A 402 -15.37 3.32 16.22
C THR A 402 -15.36 4.76 16.74
N LEU A 403 -15.71 5.75 15.91
CA LEU A 403 -15.74 7.15 16.34
C LEU A 403 -16.79 7.40 17.44
N ARG A 404 -17.97 6.77 17.35
CA ARG A 404 -19.00 6.86 18.40
C ARG A 404 -18.50 6.26 19.71
N GLU A 405 -17.90 5.08 19.65
CA GLU A 405 -17.36 4.40 20.83
C GLU A 405 -16.27 5.25 21.51
N ASP A 406 -15.33 5.79 20.74
CA ASP A 406 -14.28 6.67 21.26
C ASP A 406 -14.86 7.89 21.99
N LEU A 407 -15.85 8.56 21.39
CA LEU A 407 -16.48 9.74 21.98
C LEU A 407 -17.29 9.39 23.23
N ASP A 408 -18.05 8.30 23.23
CA ASP A 408 -18.81 7.86 24.41
C ASP A 408 -17.88 7.52 25.58
N LEU A 409 -16.78 6.80 25.33
CA LEU A 409 -15.80 6.47 26.36
C LEU A 409 -15.10 7.72 26.91
N LEU A 410 -14.69 8.65 26.04
CA LEU A 410 -14.06 9.90 26.46
C LEU A 410 -15.00 10.77 27.30
N LEU A 411 -16.26 10.88 26.89
CA LEU A 411 -17.27 11.63 27.63
C LEU A 411 -17.65 10.95 28.96
N ALA A 412 -17.48 9.63 29.07
CA ALA A 412 -17.56 8.89 30.33
C ALA A 412 -16.32 9.06 31.22
N GLY A 413 -15.33 9.87 30.81
CA GLY A 413 -14.12 10.17 31.58
C GLY A 413 -13.01 9.14 31.44
N LYS A 414 -13.07 8.27 30.44
CA LYS A 414 -11.98 7.33 30.12
C LYS A 414 -10.78 8.08 29.54
N ASN A 415 -9.60 7.52 29.77
CA ASN A 415 -8.36 7.99 29.16
C ASN A 415 -7.90 6.94 28.15
N LEU A 416 -8.40 7.07 26.91
CA LEU A 416 -8.16 6.09 25.84
C LEU A 416 -6.68 6.01 25.48
N ALA A 417 -5.97 7.14 25.53
CA ALA A 417 -4.52 7.16 25.34
C ALA A 417 -3.80 6.27 26.37
N ALA A 418 -4.11 6.44 27.66
CA ALA A 418 -3.48 5.66 28.72
C ALA A 418 -3.82 4.17 28.63
N GLU A 419 -5.08 3.81 28.33
CA GLU A 419 -5.51 2.42 28.15
C GLU A 419 -4.75 1.77 26.97
N LYS A 420 -4.68 2.42 25.81
CA LYS A 420 -3.96 1.90 24.63
C LYS A 420 -2.44 1.80 24.86
N ILE A 421 -1.84 2.75 25.57
CA ILE A 421 -0.41 2.71 25.94
C ILE A 421 -0.13 1.58 26.93
N ASP A 422 -1.00 1.36 27.92
CA ASP A 422 -0.87 0.29 28.91
C ASP A 422 -1.06 -1.09 28.27
N GLU A 423 -2.04 -1.26 27.39
CA GLU A 423 -2.23 -2.49 26.59
C GLU A 423 -0.99 -2.78 25.73
N TRP A 424 -0.48 -1.77 25.04
CA TRP A 424 0.75 -1.89 24.26
C TRP A 424 1.93 -2.30 25.13
N SER A 425 2.15 -1.61 26.26
CA SER A 425 3.28 -1.87 27.16
C SER A 425 3.20 -3.25 27.83
N LYS A 426 1.99 -3.77 28.07
CA LYS A 426 1.78 -5.13 28.58
C LYS A 426 2.08 -6.19 27.52
N ARG A 427 1.70 -5.93 26.27
CA ARG A 427 1.90 -6.86 25.15
C ARG A 427 3.33 -6.84 24.62
N PHE A 428 3.96 -5.67 24.63
CA PHE A 428 5.28 -5.39 24.08
C PHE A 428 6.13 -4.57 25.07
N PRO A 429 6.56 -5.16 26.20
CA PRO A 429 7.22 -4.44 27.30
C PRO A 429 8.53 -3.75 26.91
N ASP A 430 9.18 -4.24 25.84
CA ASP A 430 10.43 -3.69 25.34
C ASP A 430 10.26 -2.69 24.17
N GLN A 431 9.02 -2.44 23.71
CA GLN A 431 8.73 -1.55 22.57
C GLN A 431 8.12 -0.21 23.02
N PRO A 432 8.68 0.96 22.64
CA PRO A 432 8.14 2.26 22.97
C PRO A 432 6.91 2.63 22.12
N VAL A 433 6.14 3.59 22.61
CA VAL A 433 5.10 4.29 21.83
C VAL A 433 5.77 5.12 20.72
N GLY A 434 5.20 5.14 19.52
CA GLY A 434 5.69 5.95 18.39
C GLY A 434 6.61 5.25 17.39
N GLY A 435 7.06 4.03 17.68
CA GLY A 435 7.69 3.11 16.72
C GLY A 435 9.03 3.49 16.12
N LYS A 436 9.45 4.76 16.23
CA LYS A 436 10.80 5.19 15.88
C LYS A 436 11.63 5.22 17.16
N ARG A 437 12.68 4.40 17.24
CA ARG A 437 13.82 4.74 18.09
C ARG A 437 14.20 6.15 17.65
N ALA A 438 14.03 7.15 18.54
CA ALA A 438 14.45 8.51 18.23
C ALA A 438 15.83 8.40 17.61
N ALA A 439 15.95 8.73 16.31
CA ALA A 439 17.24 8.94 15.71
C ALA A 439 17.92 9.86 16.71
N ALA A 440 18.98 9.33 17.34
CA ALA A 440 19.76 10.10 18.29
C ALA A 440 19.95 11.46 17.65
N ALA A 441 19.43 12.49 18.33
CA ALA A 441 19.69 13.86 17.95
C ALA A 441 21.19 13.94 17.69
N ALA A 442 21.57 14.05 16.42
CA ALA A 442 22.92 14.38 16.07
C ALA A 442 23.12 15.80 16.60
N GLU A 443 23.94 15.90 17.64
CA GLU A 443 24.48 17.14 18.19
C GLU A 443 25.09 18.04 17.12
#